data_AF-A0A075K1S6-F1
#
_entry.id   AF-A0A075K1S6-F1
#
_cell.length_a   1.000
_cell.length_b   1.000
_cell.length_c   1.000
_cell.angle_alpha   90.00
_cell.angle_beta   90.00
_cell.angle_gamma   90.00
#
_symmetry.space_group_name_H-M   'P 1'
#
loop_
_entity.id
_entity.type
_entity.pdbx_description
1 polymer ?
#
loop_
_entity_poly.entity_id
_entity_poly.type
_entity_poly.pdbx_seq_one_letter_code
_entity_poly.pdbx_strand_id
1 'polypeptide(L)'
;MPPSAFEAALDSHGRDNPVYRVGMYVPTRGEVARLPVDDLRGILIDWMWESPSELIPNNEQIAAVRSILAERPDADDPELQRLIYECDEYLKV
;
A
#
# COMPACT_ATOMS: atom_id res chain seq x y z
N MET A 1 12.71 -22.38 -8.76
CA MET A 1 12.24 -21.28 -9.62
C MET A 1 13.19 -21.19 -10.82
N PRO A 2 12.72 -21.16 -12.07
CA PRO A 2 13.60 -21.17 -13.24
C PRO A 2 14.26 -19.78 -13.45
N PRO A 3 15.51 -19.72 -13.96
CA PRO A 3 16.20 -18.46 -14.26
C PRO A 3 15.43 -17.52 -15.19
N SER A 4 14.63 -18.09 -16.11
CA SER A 4 13.78 -17.35 -17.04
C SER A 4 12.68 -16.53 -16.36
N ALA A 5 12.27 -16.89 -15.14
CA ALA A 5 11.27 -16.13 -14.40
C ALA A 5 11.81 -14.77 -13.92
N PHE A 6 13.10 -14.72 -13.54
CA PHE A 6 13.74 -13.47 -13.12
C PHE A 6 13.96 -12.53 -14.31
N GLU A 7 14.39 -13.07 -15.46
CA GLU A 7 14.53 -12.26 -16.69
C GLU A 7 13.20 -11.68 -17.17
N ALA A 8 12.12 -12.49 -17.15
CA ALA A 8 10.80 -12.03 -17.55
C ALA A 8 10.26 -10.91 -16.65
N ALA A 9 10.50 -10.99 -15.33
CA ALA A 9 10.14 -9.93 -14.39
C ALA A 9 10.95 -8.64 -14.65
N LEU A 10 12.26 -8.75 -14.89
CA LEU A 10 13.13 -7.62 -15.26
C LEU A 10 12.69 -6.96 -16.58
N ASP A 11 12.30 -7.75 -17.57
CA ASP A 11 11.78 -7.27 -18.86
C ASP A 11 10.43 -6.56 -18.72
N SER A 12 9.52 -7.12 -17.93
CA SER A 12 8.20 -6.52 -17.69
C SER A 12 8.28 -5.22 -16.90
N HIS A 13 9.21 -5.13 -15.95
CA HIS A 13 9.28 -4.02 -15.01
C HIS A 13 10.30 -2.94 -15.37
N GLY A 14 11.06 -3.15 -16.45
CA GLY A 14 12.12 -2.26 -16.92
C GLY A 14 13.45 -2.58 -16.25
N ARG A 15 14.46 -2.91 -17.07
CA ARG A 15 15.81 -3.28 -16.57
C ARG A 15 16.51 -2.17 -15.78
N ASP A 16 16.18 -0.92 -16.08
CA ASP A 16 16.72 0.28 -15.43
C ASP A 16 15.65 1.06 -14.65
N ASN A 17 14.61 0.37 -14.17
CA ASN A 17 13.59 1.02 -13.35
C ASN A 17 14.20 1.45 -12.00
N PRO A 18 14.27 2.76 -11.69
CA PRO A 18 14.85 3.22 -10.44
C PRO A 18 13.95 2.93 -9.22
N VAL A 19 12.73 2.44 -9.45
CA VAL A 19 11.70 2.22 -8.44
C VAL A 19 11.85 0.81 -7.85
N TYR A 20 12.13 0.75 -6.55
CA TYR A 20 12.20 -0.50 -5.80
C TYR A 20 10.80 -0.92 -5.34
N ARG A 21 10.20 -1.88 -6.04
CA ARG A 21 8.88 -2.42 -5.68
C ARG A 21 8.96 -3.36 -4.49
N VAL A 22 8.56 -2.87 -3.32
CA VAL A 22 8.60 -3.60 -2.04
C VAL A 22 7.20 -3.91 -1.47
N GLY A 23 6.13 -3.45 -2.11
CA GLY A 23 4.72 -3.64 -1.72
C GLY A 23 4.17 -5.06 -1.89
N MET A 24 4.92 -6.08 -1.47
CA MET A 24 4.49 -7.49 -1.52
C MET A 24 3.51 -7.84 -0.40
N TYR A 25 3.43 -7.00 0.63
CA TYR A 25 2.56 -7.22 1.78
C TYR A 25 1.23 -6.47 1.61
N VAL A 26 0.13 -7.22 1.63
CA VAL A 26 -1.23 -6.66 1.59
C VAL A 26 -1.82 -6.70 2.99
N PRO A 27 -2.15 -5.55 3.61
CA PRO A 27 -2.70 -5.53 4.96
C PRO A 27 -4.11 -6.10 5.00
N THR A 28 -4.40 -6.82 6.07
CA THR A 28 -5.76 -7.23 6.40
C THR A 28 -6.53 -6.05 7.03
N ARG A 29 -7.87 -6.07 6.92
CA ARG A 29 -8.73 -5.09 7.61
C ARG A 29 -8.47 -5.03 9.12
N GLY A 30 -8.16 -6.18 9.72
CA GLY A 30 -7.89 -6.29 11.15
C GLY A 30 -6.57 -5.63 11.57
N GLU A 31 -5.60 -5.55 10.67
CA GLU A 31 -4.34 -4.82 10.88
C GLU A 31 -4.52 -3.33 10.70
N VAL A 32 -5.23 -2.91 9.64
CA VAL A 32 -5.58 -1.49 9.42
C VAL A 32 -6.27 -0.90 10.64
N ALA A 33 -7.17 -1.67 11.27
CA ALA A 33 -7.92 -1.23 12.44
C ALA A 33 -7.12 -1.19 13.75
N ARG A 34 -5.95 -1.86 13.85
CA ARG A 34 -5.33 -2.14 15.16
C ARG A 34 -3.82 -1.93 15.23
N LEU A 35 -3.10 -1.97 14.11
CA LEU A 35 -1.67 -1.75 14.13
C LEU A 35 -1.36 -0.31 14.55
N PRO A 36 -0.25 -0.09 15.30
CA PRO A 36 0.29 1.24 15.51
C PRO A 36 0.48 1.98 14.19
N VAL A 37 0.27 3.29 14.20
CA VAL A 37 0.33 4.12 12.99
C VAL A 37 1.70 4.05 12.30
N ASP A 38 2.79 3.98 13.07
CA ASP A 38 4.15 3.88 12.56
C ASP A 38 4.37 2.60 11.74
N ASP A 39 3.89 1.46 12.23
CA ASP A 39 3.99 0.17 11.53
C ASP A 39 3.06 0.13 10.31
N LEU A 40 1.84 0.64 10.47
CA LEU A 40 0.84 0.64 9.42
C LEU A 40 1.22 1.55 8.25
N ARG A 41 1.95 2.64 8.52
CA ARG A 41 2.37 3.61 7.51
C ARG A 41 3.25 2.98 6.45
N GLY A 42 4.30 2.26 6.85
CA GLY A 42 5.19 1.59 5.88
C GLY A 42 4.41 0.62 5.00
N ILE A 43 3.57 -0.21 5.62
CA ILE A 43 2.74 -1.20 4.91
C ILE A 43 1.83 -0.54 3.88
N LEU A 44 1.09 0.51 4.26
CA LEU A 44 0.11 1.13 3.36
C LEU A 44 0.78 1.92 2.24
N ILE A 45 1.88 2.62 2.51
CA ILE A 45 2.62 3.37 1.48
C ILE A 45 3.25 2.41 0.47
N ASP A 46 3.91 1.35 0.94
CA ASP A 46 4.51 0.35 0.07
C ASP A 46 3.43 -0.34 -0.77
N TRP A 47 2.28 -0.67 -0.17
CA TRP A 47 1.18 -1.29 -0.89
C TRP A 47 0.54 -0.36 -1.93
N MET A 48 0.32 0.92 -1.63
CA MET A 48 -0.29 1.87 -2.57
C MET A 48 0.65 2.22 -3.73
N TRP A 49 1.92 2.47 -3.45
CA TRP A 49 2.81 3.12 -4.42
C TRP A 49 3.92 2.23 -4.96
N GLU A 50 4.30 1.19 -4.21
CA GLU A 50 5.45 0.33 -4.52
C GLU A 50 5.05 -1.14 -4.78
N SER A 51 3.75 -1.42 -4.92
CA SER A 51 3.27 -2.76 -5.24
C SER A 51 3.63 -3.19 -6.66
N PRO A 52 3.93 -4.48 -6.89
CA PRO A 52 3.88 -5.03 -8.24
C PRO A 52 2.45 -4.94 -8.79
N SER A 53 2.33 -4.94 -10.13
CA SER A 53 1.06 -4.79 -10.86
C SER A 53 -0.08 -5.70 -10.38
N GLU A 54 0.26 -6.89 -9.92
CA GLU A 54 -0.63 -7.94 -9.46
C GLU A 54 -1.24 -7.65 -8.08
N LEU A 55 -0.61 -6.75 -7.31
CA LEU A 55 -1.00 -6.40 -5.94
C LEU A 55 -1.43 -4.93 -5.77
N ILE A 56 -1.34 -4.11 -6.83
CA ILE A 56 -1.81 -2.72 -6.81
C ILE A 56 -3.26 -2.70 -6.31
N PRO A 57 -3.55 -1.95 -5.23
CA PRO A 57 -4.89 -1.89 -4.69
C PRO A 57 -5.84 -1.18 -5.65
N ASN A 58 -7.06 -1.69 -5.77
CA ASN A 58 -8.12 -0.98 -6.46
C ASN A 58 -8.79 0.07 -5.53
N ASN A 59 -9.61 0.93 -6.13
CA ASN A 59 -10.25 2.02 -5.40
C ASN A 59 -11.21 1.53 -4.31
N GLU A 60 -11.85 0.36 -4.48
CA GLU A 60 -12.71 -0.22 -3.44
C GLU A 60 -11.91 -0.65 -2.20
N GLN A 61 -10.72 -1.21 -2.42
CA GLN A 61 -9.81 -1.62 -1.33
C GLN A 61 -9.30 -0.41 -0.55
N ILE A 62 -8.85 0.65 -1.23
CA ILE A 62 -8.37 1.87 -0.56
C ILE A 62 -9.52 2.62 0.13
N ALA A 63 -10.71 2.68 -0.48
CA ALA A 63 -11.88 3.26 0.17
C ALA A 63 -12.24 2.52 1.47
N ALA A 64 -12.13 1.19 1.49
CA ALA A 64 -12.33 0.40 2.70
C ALA A 64 -11.27 0.66 3.77
N VAL A 65 -9.99 0.75 3.39
CA VAL A 65 -8.90 1.14 4.31
C VAL A 65 -9.17 2.51 4.92
N ARG A 66 -9.47 3.50 4.07
CA ARG A 66 -9.77 4.87 4.50
C ARG A 66 -10.93 4.93 5.47
N SER A 67 -12.00 4.17 5.23
CA SER A 67 -13.15 4.07 6.15
C SER A 67 -12.74 3.50 7.50
N ILE A 68 -11.95 2.40 7.51
CA ILE A 68 -11.49 1.78 8.75
C ILE A 68 -10.61 2.74 9.55
N LEU A 69 -9.68 3.43 8.88
CA LEU A 69 -8.80 4.42 9.53
C LEU A 69 -9.61 5.55 10.19
N ALA A 70 -10.62 6.07 9.50
CA ALA A 70 -11.47 7.14 10.01
C ALA A 70 -12.35 6.73 11.22
N GLU A 71 -12.61 5.43 11.39
CA GLU A 71 -13.40 4.88 12.51
C GLU A 71 -12.54 4.50 13.73
N ARG A 72 -11.21 4.60 13.64
CA ARG A 72 -10.33 4.24 14.74
C ARG A 72 -10.45 5.22 15.92
N PRO A 73 -10.28 4.77 17.17
CA PRO A 73 -10.31 5.65 18.34
C PRO A 73 -9.22 6.74 18.35
N ASP A 74 -8.10 6.48 17.68
CA ASP A 74 -6.97 7.39 17.51
C ASP A 74 -7.03 8.16 16.19
N ALA A 75 -8.20 8.29 15.56
CA ALA A 75 -8.34 8.95 14.27
C ALA A 75 -7.84 10.40 14.27
N ASP A 76 -7.87 11.12 15.38
CA ASP A 76 -7.35 12.50 15.49
C ASP A 76 -5.81 12.57 15.56
N ASP A 77 -5.11 11.44 15.60
CA ASP A 77 -3.65 11.40 15.55
C ASP A 77 -3.12 11.99 14.22
N PRO A 78 -2.14 12.92 14.25
CA PRO A 78 -1.65 13.58 13.05
C PRO A 78 -1.05 12.63 12.00
N GLU A 79 -0.39 11.55 12.42
CA GLU A 79 0.19 10.58 11.49
C GLU A 79 -0.91 9.72 10.85
N LEU A 80 -1.97 9.42 11.60
CA LEU A 80 -3.11 8.68 11.09
C LEU A 80 -3.96 9.52 10.13
N GLN A 81 -4.15 10.81 10.45
CA GLN A 81 -4.73 11.79 9.53
C GLN A 81 -3.93 11.92 8.23
N ARG A 82 -2.60 11.90 8.33
CA ARG A 82 -1.75 11.89 7.14
C ARG A 82 -1.95 10.64 6.30
N LEU A 83 -2.07 9.46 6.92
CA LEU A 83 -2.38 8.22 6.20
C LEU A 83 -3.76 8.24 5.52
N ILE A 84 -4.77 8.82 6.17
CA ILE A 84 -6.09 9.04 5.56
C ILE A 84 -5.96 9.94 4.34
N TYR A 85 -5.17 11.01 4.44
CA TYR A 85 -4.91 11.90 3.30
C TYR A 85 -4.23 11.18 2.13
N GLU A 86 -3.24 10.33 2.39
CA GLU A 86 -2.60 9.52 1.33
C GLU A 86 -3.60 8.59 0.63
N CYS A 87 -4.54 8.00 1.38
CA CYS A 87 -5.64 7.21 0.81
C CYS A 87 -6.55 8.09 -0.07
N ASP A 88 -6.89 9.30 0.39
CA ASP A 88 -7.72 10.25 -0.37
C ASP A 88 -7.00 10.74 -1.65
N GLU A 89 -5.68 10.91 -1.63
CA GLU A 89 -4.88 11.22 -2.82
C GLU A 89 -4.88 10.05 -3.82
N TYR A 90 -4.68 8.82 -3.35
CA TYR A 90 -4.73 7.64 -4.20
C TYR A 90 -6.06 7.50 -4.94
N LEU A 91 -7.18 7.80 -4.28
CA LEU A 91 -8.53 7.70 -4.86
C LEU A 91 -8.85 8.76 -5.92
N LYS A 92 -8.00 9.80 -6.07
CA LYS A 92 -8.14 10.82 -7.12
C LYS A 92 -7.46 10.42 -8.43
N VAL A 93 -6.61 9.40 -8.38
CA VAL A 93 -5.90 8.81 -9.54
C VAL A 93 -6.84 7.86 -10.28
#